data_AF-A0A836X414-F1
#
_entry.id   AF-A0A836X414-F1
#
_cell.length_a   1.000
_cell.length_b   1.000
_cell.length_c   1.000
_cell.angle_alpha   90.00
_cell.angle_beta   90.00
_cell.angle_gamma   90.00
#
_symmetry.space_group_name_H-M   'P 1'
#
loop_
_entity.id
_entity.type
_entity.pdbx_description
1 polymer ?
#
loop_
_entity_poly.entity_id
_entity_poly.type
_entity_poly.pdbx_seq_one_letter_code
_entity_poly.pdbx_strand_id
1 'polypeptide(L)'
;MIPSDSTARALAEAATARMLEADEASRAMGMNLVTVDRDHAVFDMRVREDMLNGLNTCHGGIVFSLADTVCAMVANSRNQKSVLQSATVTLTAPVHKDDILTATGHRSAGEGRVAVIDVTVTNQKDETVALFRGSTYEIRGTHVDQAGD
;
A
#
# COMPACT_ATOMS: atom_id res chain seq x y z
N MET A 1 -16.42 -21.49 7.32
CA MET A 1 -16.38 -21.68 5.87
C MET A 1 -15.27 -20.80 5.34
N ILE A 2 -14.24 -21.34 4.66
CA ILE A 2 -13.21 -20.50 4.04
C ILE A 2 -13.86 -19.80 2.85
N PRO A 3 -13.83 -18.47 2.74
CA PRO A 3 -14.39 -17.77 1.59
C PRO A 3 -13.75 -18.29 0.30
N SER A 4 -14.53 -18.43 -0.77
CA SER A 4 -13.94 -18.70 -2.08
C SER A 4 -13.03 -17.54 -2.50
N ASP A 5 -11.99 -17.81 -3.29
CA ASP A 5 -11.02 -16.78 -3.71
C ASP A 5 -11.70 -15.57 -4.38
N SER A 6 -12.78 -15.79 -5.14
CA SER A 6 -13.55 -14.71 -5.76
C SER A 6 -14.29 -13.83 -4.73
N THR A 7 -14.79 -14.41 -3.64
CA THR A 7 -15.42 -13.66 -2.55
C THR A 7 -14.39 -12.85 -1.77
N ALA A 8 -13.22 -13.42 -1.51
CA ALA A 8 -12.14 -12.76 -0.79
C ALA A 8 -11.62 -11.53 -1.56
N ARG A 9 -11.40 -11.70 -2.87
CA ARG A 9 -11.00 -10.61 -3.76
C ARG A 9 -12.04 -9.51 -3.84
N ALA A 10 -13.32 -9.85 -4.04
CA ALA A 10 -14.39 -8.85 -4.11
C ALA A 10 -14.50 -8.01 -2.82
N LEU A 11 -14.29 -8.64 -1.65
CA LEU A 11 -14.26 -7.94 -0.38
C LEU A 11 -13.05 -7.00 -0.26
N ALA A 12 -11.88 -7.42 -0.73
CA ALA A 12 -10.68 -6.59 -0.78
C ALA A 12 -10.89 -5.37 -1.69
N GLU A 13 -11.42 -5.58 -2.89
CA GLU A 13 -11.75 -4.51 -3.84
C GLU A 13 -12.74 -3.51 -3.24
N ALA A 14 -13.81 -3.98 -2.57
CA ALA A 14 -14.80 -3.11 -1.93
C ALA A 14 -14.22 -2.31 -0.76
N ALA A 15 -13.42 -2.95 0.10
CA ALA A 15 -12.76 -2.27 1.22
C ALA A 15 -11.76 -1.21 0.74
N THR A 16 -10.93 -1.54 -0.25
CA THR A 16 -9.97 -0.62 -0.86
C THR A 16 -10.66 0.55 -1.54
N ALA A 17 -11.74 0.32 -2.30
CA ALA A 17 -12.51 1.39 -2.92
C ALA A 17 -13.01 2.39 -1.87
N ARG A 18 -13.60 1.88 -0.77
CA ARG A 18 -14.07 2.73 0.33
C ARG A 18 -12.95 3.53 0.99
N MET A 19 -11.76 2.95 1.16
CA MET A 19 -10.62 3.66 1.73
C MET A 19 -10.13 4.77 0.80
N LEU A 20 -9.97 4.48 -0.50
CA LEU A 20 -9.46 5.41 -1.51
C LEU A 20 -10.39 6.60 -1.74
N GLU A 21 -11.70 6.46 -1.52
CA GLU A 21 -12.65 7.58 -1.54
C GLU A 21 -12.23 8.71 -0.58
N ALA A 22 -11.72 8.34 0.61
CA ALA A 22 -11.32 9.28 1.66
C ALA A 22 -9.82 9.57 1.68
N ASP A 23 -9.00 8.90 0.87
CA ASP A 23 -7.54 9.03 0.87
C ASP A 23 -7.07 10.21 -0.01
N GLU A 24 -7.15 11.41 0.56
CA GLU A 24 -6.65 12.63 -0.07
C GLU A 24 -5.14 12.61 -0.32
N ALA A 25 -4.37 11.93 0.54
CA ALA A 25 -2.92 11.94 0.47
C ALA A 25 -2.43 11.17 -0.76
N SER A 26 -2.90 9.93 -0.94
CA SER A 26 -2.57 9.12 -2.12
C SER A 26 -3.03 9.81 -3.41
N ARG A 27 -4.21 10.43 -3.39
CA ARG A 27 -4.71 11.18 -4.55
C ARG A 27 -3.87 12.41 -4.88
N ALA A 28 -3.47 13.20 -3.88
CA ALA A 28 -2.59 14.36 -4.08
C ALA A 28 -1.21 13.98 -4.62
N MET A 29 -0.70 12.81 -4.21
CA MET A 29 0.55 12.25 -4.74
C MET A 29 0.39 11.56 -6.10
N GLY A 30 -0.84 11.41 -6.62
CA GLY A 30 -1.08 10.80 -7.93
C GLY A 30 -0.79 9.29 -7.95
N MET A 31 -1.04 8.61 -6.84
CA MET A 31 -0.93 7.17 -6.72
C MET A 31 -2.16 6.49 -7.33
N ASN A 32 -1.96 5.45 -8.13
CA ASN A 32 -3.04 4.70 -8.77
C ASN A 32 -3.03 3.25 -8.30
N LEU A 33 -4.21 2.74 -7.95
CA LEU A 33 -4.39 1.32 -7.69
C LEU A 33 -4.26 0.54 -9.02
N VAL A 34 -3.32 -0.40 -9.06
CA VAL A 34 -3.15 -1.33 -10.20
C VAL A 34 -3.98 -2.59 -9.97
N THR A 35 -3.84 -3.21 -8.79
CA THR A 35 -4.65 -4.37 -8.40
C THR A 35 -4.67 -4.51 -6.88
N VAL A 36 -5.72 -5.12 -6.35
CA VAL A 36 -5.82 -5.56 -4.97
C VAL A 36 -6.44 -6.94 -4.91
N ASP A 37 -5.96 -7.74 -3.97
CA ASP A 37 -6.53 -9.02 -3.57
C ASP A 37 -6.45 -9.14 -2.04
N ARG A 38 -6.95 -10.24 -1.49
CA ARG A 38 -6.72 -10.58 -0.10
C ARG A 38 -5.21 -10.70 0.14
N ASP A 39 -4.72 -9.89 1.06
CA ASP A 39 -3.34 -9.87 1.55
C ASP A 39 -2.30 -9.44 0.49
N HIS A 40 -2.74 -8.78 -0.59
CA HIS A 40 -1.88 -8.31 -1.67
C HIS A 40 -2.41 -7.02 -2.32
N ALA A 41 -1.52 -6.08 -2.64
CA ALA A 41 -1.88 -4.87 -3.39
C ALA A 41 -0.71 -4.36 -4.22
N VAL A 42 -1.04 -3.72 -5.34
CA VAL A 42 -0.08 -3.06 -6.23
C VAL A 42 -0.57 -1.65 -6.56
N PHE A 43 0.31 -0.67 -6.41
CA PHE A 43 0.08 0.71 -6.82
C PHE A 43 1.20 1.20 -7.72
N ASP A 44 0.88 2.15 -8.59
CA ASP A 44 1.87 2.93 -9.33
C ASP A 44 1.82 4.41 -8.97
N MET A 45 2.91 5.13 -9.22
CA MET A 45 3.00 6.57 -9.03
C MET A 45 4.10 7.16 -9.92
N ARG A 46 3.76 8.20 -10.69
CA ARG A 46 4.75 9.00 -11.41
C ARG A 46 5.40 10.03 -10.50
N VAL A 47 6.72 10.09 -10.48
CA VAL A 47 7.47 11.08 -9.71
C VAL A 47 7.39 12.43 -10.39
N ARG A 48 6.87 13.42 -9.67
CA ARG A 48 6.70 14.79 -10.15
C ARG A 48 7.80 15.71 -9.63
N GLU A 49 7.85 16.92 -10.19
CA GLU A 49 8.83 17.93 -9.80
C GLU A 49 8.66 18.43 -8.36
N ASP A 50 7.42 18.53 -7.88
CA ASP A 50 7.11 18.91 -6.49
C ASP A 50 7.47 17.83 -5.45
N MET A 51 7.88 16.64 -5.90
CA MET A 51 8.31 15.53 -5.04
C MET A 51 9.82 15.45 -4.85
N LEU A 52 10.58 16.31 -5.53
CA LEU A 52 12.04 16.28 -5.47
C LEU A 52 12.57 16.93 -4.18
N ASN A 53 13.66 16.38 -3.67
CA ASN A 53 14.42 16.92 -2.55
C ASN A 53 15.52 17.90 -3.03
N GLY A 54 16.30 18.45 -2.10
CA GLY A 54 17.39 19.39 -2.40
C GLY A 54 18.56 18.84 -3.23
N LEU A 55 18.58 17.54 -3.50
CA LEU A 55 19.54 16.85 -4.38
C LEU A 55 18.94 16.49 -5.74
N ASN A 56 17.76 17.04 -6.08
CA ASN A 56 17.06 16.80 -7.35
C ASN A 56 16.70 15.33 -7.63
N THR A 57 16.49 14.56 -6.55
CA THR A 57 15.94 13.20 -6.57
C THR A 57 14.64 13.15 -5.78
N CYS A 58 13.81 12.13 -5.97
CA CYS A 58 12.58 11.97 -5.21
C CYS A 58 12.87 11.96 -3.70
N HIS A 59 12.09 12.71 -2.94
CA HIS A 59 12.20 12.75 -1.48
C HIS A 59 11.90 11.37 -0.90
N GLY A 60 12.74 10.86 0.00
CA GLY A 60 12.58 9.53 0.59
C GLY A 60 11.22 9.32 1.27
N GLY A 61 10.66 10.38 1.85
CA GLY A 61 9.31 10.37 2.42
C GLY A 61 8.18 10.16 1.40
N ILE A 62 8.38 10.53 0.13
CA ILE A 62 7.41 10.26 -0.94
C ILE A 62 7.42 8.77 -1.31
N VAL A 63 8.60 8.17 -1.44
CA VAL A 63 8.75 6.73 -1.66
C VAL A 63 8.19 5.93 -0.47
N PHE A 64 8.45 6.39 0.75
CA PHE A 64 7.83 5.82 1.96
C PHE A 64 6.31 5.88 1.91
N SER A 65 5.74 7.03 1.52
CA SER A 65 4.29 7.20 1.48
C SER A 65 3.64 6.27 0.45
N LEU A 66 4.28 6.05 -0.70
CA LEU A 66 3.81 5.04 -1.68
C LEU A 66 3.80 3.63 -1.07
N ALA A 67 4.89 3.25 -0.39
CA ALA A 67 4.96 1.94 0.26
C ALA A 67 3.96 1.80 1.42
N ASP A 68 3.72 2.87 2.18
CA ASP A 68 2.75 2.90 3.27
C ASP A 68 1.31 2.79 2.76
N THR A 69 0.96 3.46 1.65
CA THR A 69 -0.35 3.29 0.98
C THR A 69 -0.58 1.83 0.62
N VAL A 70 0.40 1.17 -0.01
CA VAL A 70 0.30 -0.26 -0.34
C VAL A 70 0.18 -1.11 0.92
N CYS A 71 0.96 -0.81 1.97
CA CYS A 71 0.87 -1.48 3.27
C CYS A 71 -0.55 -1.37 3.85
N ALA A 72 -1.13 -0.19 3.82
CA ALA A 72 -2.50 0.05 4.27
C ALA A 72 -3.51 -0.80 3.48
N MET A 73 -3.41 -0.85 2.15
CA MET A 73 -4.36 -1.64 1.34
C MET A 73 -4.22 -3.15 1.60
N VAL A 74 -3.01 -3.66 1.80
CA VAL A 74 -2.78 -5.06 2.20
C VAL A 74 -3.33 -5.34 3.60
N ALA A 75 -3.10 -4.45 4.56
CA ALA A 75 -3.55 -4.64 5.94
C ALA A 75 -5.08 -4.69 6.04
N ASN A 76 -5.75 -3.88 5.21
CA ASN A 76 -7.18 -3.66 5.25
C ASN A 76 -7.96 -4.50 4.23
N SER A 77 -7.29 -5.28 3.38
CA SER A 77 -7.91 -6.14 2.34
C SER A 77 -8.87 -7.19 2.92
N ARG A 78 -8.76 -7.50 4.22
CA ARG A 78 -9.65 -8.41 4.95
C ARG A 78 -10.89 -7.69 5.53
N ASN A 79 -11.15 -6.44 5.11
CA ASN A 79 -12.20 -5.55 5.58
C ASN A 79 -12.14 -5.17 7.08
N GLN A 80 -11.04 -5.46 7.77
CA GLN A 80 -10.81 -5.02 9.15
C GLN A 80 -9.96 -3.75 9.15
N LYS A 81 -10.41 -2.72 9.87
CA LYS A 81 -9.68 -1.45 9.96
C LYS A 81 -8.34 -1.67 10.65
N SER A 82 -7.27 -1.33 9.97
CA SER A 82 -5.89 -1.46 10.42
C SER A 82 -5.10 -0.19 10.19
N VAL A 83 -4.20 0.11 11.11
CA VAL A 83 -3.29 1.27 11.05
C VAL A 83 -1.84 0.81 11.14
N LEU A 84 -0.91 1.55 10.54
CA LEU A 84 0.52 1.32 10.69
C LEU A 84 0.94 1.65 12.13
N GLN A 85 1.65 0.73 12.80
CA GLN A 85 2.27 0.98 14.11
C GLN A 85 3.74 1.38 13.98
N SER A 86 4.47 0.72 13.10
CA SER A 86 5.89 0.96 12.86
C SER A 86 6.26 0.47 11.48
N ALA A 87 7.31 1.05 10.91
CA ALA A 87 7.88 0.56 9.66
C ALA A 87 9.38 0.82 9.60
N THR A 88 10.06 -0.02 8.84
CA THR A 88 11.42 0.21 8.37
C THR A 88 11.39 0.34 6.85
N VAL A 89 12.09 1.34 6.32
CA VAL A 89 12.31 1.50 4.88
C VAL A 89 13.80 1.57 4.59
N THR A 90 14.24 0.83 3.58
CA THR A 90 15.58 0.91 3.01
C THR A 90 15.47 1.46 1.60
N LEU A 91 16.01 2.65 1.35
CA LEU A 91 16.10 3.25 0.02
C LEU A 91 17.37 2.73 -0.66
N THR A 92 17.21 1.88 -1.67
CA THR A 92 18.32 1.12 -2.29
C THR A 92 18.92 1.82 -3.49
N ALA A 93 18.19 2.72 -4.14
CA ALA A 93 18.63 3.48 -5.30
C ALA A 93 17.93 4.86 -5.36
N PRO A 94 18.58 5.87 -5.96
CA PRO A 94 17.95 7.17 -6.20
C PRO A 94 16.81 7.03 -7.22
N VAL A 95 15.75 7.80 -6.99
CA VAL A 95 14.60 7.91 -7.90
C VAL A 95 14.59 9.33 -8.48
N HIS A 96 14.27 9.47 -9.75
CA HIS A 96 14.33 10.75 -10.46
C HIS A 96 12.94 11.22 -10.90
N LYS A 97 12.86 12.49 -11.28
CA LYS A 97 11.67 13.05 -11.94
C LYS A 97 11.29 12.17 -13.13
N ASP A 98 9.99 11.99 -13.31
CA ASP A 98 9.37 11.19 -14.37
C ASP A 98 9.58 9.67 -14.30
N ASP A 99 10.30 9.15 -13.29
CA ASP A 99 10.26 7.73 -12.99
C ASP A 99 8.83 7.29 -12.65
N ILE A 100 8.48 6.09 -13.09
CA ILE A 100 7.22 5.42 -12.72
C ILE A 100 7.57 4.38 -11.67
N LEU A 101 7.15 4.64 -10.44
CA LEU A 101 7.34 3.71 -9.34
C LEU A 101 6.17 2.73 -9.29
N THR A 102 6.47 1.44 -9.14
CA THR A 102 5.50 0.39 -8.85
C THR A 102 5.80 -0.18 -7.48
N ALA A 103 4.84 -0.09 -6.56
CA ALA A 103 4.94 -0.67 -5.23
C ALA A 103 4.06 -1.91 -5.13
N THR A 104 4.66 -3.04 -4.79
CA THR A 104 3.98 -4.34 -4.65
C THR A 104 4.10 -4.83 -3.23
N GLY A 105 2.96 -5.07 -2.57
CA GLY A 105 2.90 -5.46 -1.18
C GLY A 105 2.22 -6.81 -0.95
N HIS A 106 2.64 -7.50 0.11
CA HIS A 106 2.00 -8.72 0.58
C HIS A 106 2.08 -8.86 2.10
N ARG A 107 1.13 -9.57 2.70
CA ARG A 107 1.19 -9.93 4.12
C ARG A 107 2.21 -11.05 4.31
N SER A 108 3.28 -10.78 5.03
CA SER A 108 4.36 -11.75 5.28
C SER A 108 4.11 -12.60 6.53
N ALA A 109 3.45 -12.03 7.55
CA ALA A 109 3.14 -12.72 8.79
C ALA A 109 1.99 -12.05 9.56
N GLY A 110 1.53 -12.76 10.60
CA GLY A 110 0.60 -12.24 11.60
C GLY A 110 -0.84 -12.69 11.36
N GLU A 111 -1.45 -13.19 12.44
CA GLU A 111 -2.86 -13.54 12.53
C GLU A 111 -3.50 -12.75 13.68
N GLY A 112 -4.78 -12.41 13.53
CA GLY A 112 -5.49 -11.53 14.45
C GLY A 112 -5.03 -10.08 14.33
N ARG A 113 -4.85 -9.39 15.47
CA ARG A 113 -4.77 -7.93 15.52
C ARG A 113 -3.44 -7.32 15.08
N VAL A 114 -2.40 -8.12 14.81
CA VAL A 114 -1.09 -7.61 14.37
C VAL A 114 -0.68 -8.32 13.09
N ALA A 115 -0.17 -7.55 12.12
CA ALA A 115 0.32 -8.07 10.86
C ALA A 115 1.67 -7.46 10.49
N VAL A 116 2.48 -8.24 9.76
CA VAL A 116 3.70 -7.76 9.10
C VAL A 116 3.49 -7.79 7.60
N ILE A 117 3.81 -6.68 6.95
CA ILE A 117 3.59 -6.48 5.52
C ILE A 117 4.91 -6.03 4.90
N ASP A 118 5.33 -6.75 3.86
CA ASP A 118 6.48 -6.41 3.06
C ASP A 118 6.04 -5.76 1.76
N VAL A 119 6.68 -4.64 1.42
CA VAL A 119 6.45 -3.91 0.16
C VAL A 119 7.78 -3.70 -0.54
N THR A 120 7.82 -4.06 -1.83
CA THR A 120 8.94 -3.78 -2.73
C THR A 120 8.54 -2.69 -3.70
N VAL A 121 9.37 -1.66 -3.85
CA VAL A 121 9.17 -0.58 -4.81
C VAL A 121 10.21 -0.71 -5.93
N THR A 122 9.75 -0.81 -7.17
CA THR A 122 10.57 -0.83 -8.37
C THR A 122 10.30 0.39 -9.25
N ASN A 123 11.24 0.75 -10.12
CA ASN A 123 11.00 1.72 -11.19
C ASN A 123 10.61 1.01 -12.51
N GLN A 124 10.39 1.77 -13.58
CA GLN A 124 10.06 1.29 -14.92
C GLN A 124 11.14 0.43 -15.60
N LYS A 125 12.32 0.30 -15.00
CA LYS A 125 13.43 -0.54 -15.47
C LYS A 125 13.58 -1.82 -14.62
N ASP A 126 12.58 -2.11 -13.78
CA ASP A 126 12.59 -3.20 -12.81
C ASP A 126 13.72 -3.10 -11.75
N GLU A 127 14.30 -1.92 -11.56
CA GLU A 127 15.29 -1.69 -10.51
C GLU A 127 14.56 -1.50 -9.17
N THR A 128 14.96 -2.25 -8.14
CA THR A 128 14.44 -2.04 -6.79
C THR A 128 15.00 -0.74 -6.21
N VAL A 129 14.10 0.19 -5.87
CA VAL A 129 14.45 1.51 -5.32
C VAL A 129 14.13 1.62 -3.82
N ALA A 130 13.22 0.79 -3.31
CA ALA A 130 12.97 0.69 -1.87
C ALA A 130 12.46 -0.68 -1.44
N LEU A 131 12.82 -1.04 -0.20
CA LEU A 131 12.26 -2.17 0.54
C LEU A 131 11.63 -1.65 1.83
N PHE A 132 10.37 -1.97 2.05
CA PHE A 132 9.60 -1.54 3.20
C PHE A 132 9.06 -2.76 3.94
N ARG A 133 9.12 -2.71 5.28
CA ARG A 133 8.47 -3.68 6.18
C ARG A 133 7.68 -2.92 7.23
N GLY A 134 6.36 -3.05 7.19
CA GLY A 134 5.43 -2.41 8.13
C GLY A 134 4.83 -3.41 9.11
N SER A 135 4.70 -3.01 10.38
CA SER A 135 3.88 -3.66 11.38
C SER A 135 2.57 -2.89 11.51
N THR A 136 1.43 -3.56 11.34
CA THR A 136 0.11 -2.94 11.45
C THR A 136 -0.69 -3.49 12.62
N TYR A 137 -1.72 -2.76 13.02
CA TYR A 137 -2.62 -3.17 14.08
C TYR A 137 -4.08 -2.93 13.77
N GLU A 138 -4.89 -3.95 14.01
CA GLU A 138 -6.34 -3.91 13.83
C GLU A 138 -7.01 -3.11 14.94
N ILE A 139 -7.74 -2.09 14.53
CA ILE A 139 -8.62 -1.28 15.37
C ILE A 139 -10.08 -1.70 15.17
N ARG A 140 -10.99 -1.12 15.95
CA ARG A 140 -12.40 -1.48 15.88
C ARG A 140 -13.04 -1.00 14.56
N GLY A 141 -13.74 -1.91 13.90
CA GLY A 141 -14.67 -1.62 12.81
C GLY A 141 -14.20 -2.14 11.45
N THR A 142 -15.11 -2.11 10.49
CA THR A 142 -14.89 -2.55 9.10
C THR A 142 -15.01 -1.37 8.14
N HIS A 143 -14.53 -1.54 6.91
CA HIS A 143 -14.62 -0.52 5.86
C HIS A 143 -15.98 -0.55 5.16
N VAL A 144 -16.44 -1.75 4.82
CA VAL A 144 -17.77 -2.00 4.28
C VAL A 144 -18.58 -2.87 5.24
N ASP A 145 -19.89 -2.66 5.25
CA ASP A 145 -20.80 -3.54 5.96
C ASP A 145 -20.79 -4.90 5.25
N GLN A 146 -20.67 -5.99 6.00
CA GLN A 146 -20.93 -7.30 5.42
C GLN A 146 -22.43 -7.39 5.18
N ALA A 147 -22.83 -7.69 3.94
CA ALA A 147 -24.23 -7.85 3.61
C ALA A 147 -24.83 -8.97 4.47
N GLY A 148 -25.63 -8.59 5.47
CA GLY A 148 -26.59 -9.41 6.21
C GLY A 148 -26.07 -10.71 6.83
N ASP A 149 -26.01 -10.74 8.16
CA ASP A 149 -26.61 -11.86 8.89
C ASP A 149 -28.10 -11.54 9.14
#